data_AF-A0A4R1I5W8-F1
#
_entry.id   AF-A0A4R1I5W8-F1
#
_cell.length_a   1.000
_cell.length_b   1.000
_cell.length_c   1.000
_cell.angle_alpha   90.00
_cell.angle_beta   90.00
_cell.angle_gamma   90.00
#
_symmetry.space_group_name_H-M   'P 1'
#
loop_
_entity.id
_entity.type
_entity.pdbx_description
1 polymer ?
#
loop_
_entity_poly.entity_id
_entity_poly.type
_entity_poly.pdbx_seq_one_letter_code
_entity_poly.pdbx_strand_id
1 'polypeptide(L)'
;MYTLIVVLGIAAALLFLAGFSRGVRNAVVEYRRGKAEPNDVPPYNYVGMAAVSVVLSASFIALAGVAPMWIYAGPLLVLGTAAGIGIAFFVERPSV
;
A
#
# COMPACT_ATOMS: atom_id res chain seq x y z
N MET A 1 -1.60 19.71 -13.37
CA MET A 1 -1.62 18.79 -12.21
C MET A 1 -2.63 17.65 -12.37
N TYR A 2 -3.89 17.92 -12.68
CA TYR A 2 -4.92 16.88 -12.79
C TYR A 2 -4.56 15.73 -13.74
N THR A 3 -4.12 16.02 -14.97
CA THR A 3 -3.71 14.98 -15.94
C THR A 3 -2.58 14.10 -15.41
N LEU A 4 -1.61 14.68 -14.71
CA LEU A 4 -0.52 13.93 -14.09
C LEU A 4 -1.03 12.99 -12.99
N ILE A 5 -1.90 13.50 -12.10
CA ILE A 5 -2.52 12.69 -11.03
C ILE A 5 -3.34 11.54 -11.62
N VAL A 6 -4.07 11.78 -12.71
CA VAL A 6 -4.86 10.75 -13.39
C VAL A 6 -3.95 9.69 -14.02
N VAL A 7 -2.89 10.09 -14.73
CA VAL A 7 -1.94 9.15 -15.35
C VAL A 7 -1.24 8.30 -14.28
N LEU A 8 -0.76 8.93 -13.21
CA LEU A 8 -0.16 8.21 -12.08
C LEU A 8 -1.18 7.32 -11.36
N GLY A 9 -2.45 7.75 -11.28
CA GLY A 9 -3.59 6.98 -10.79
C GLY A 9 -3.82 5.70 -11.55
N ILE A 10 -3.89 5.80 -12.88
CA ILE A 10 -4.06 4.63 -13.73
C ILE A 10 -2.86 3.69 -13.57
N ALA A 11 -1.63 4.22 -13.59
CA ALA A 11 -0.43 3.41 -13.42
C ALA A 11 -0.38 2.68 -12.06
N ALA A 12 -0.67 3.39 -10.95
CA ALA A 12 -0.71 2.82 -9.61
C ALA A 12 -1.83 1.78 -9.46
N ALA A 13 -3.01 2.03 -10.04
CA ALA A 13 -4.12 1.10 -10.03
C ALA A 13 -3.78 -0.19 -10.80
N LEU A 14 -3.19 -0.07 -12.00
CA LEU A 14 -2.74 -1.24 -12.77
C LEU A 14 -1.68 -2.03 -12.02
N LEU A 15 -0.71 -1.35 -11.40
CA LEU A 15 0.32 -2.00 -10.61
C LEU A 15 -0.25 -2.72 -9.39
N PHE A 16 -1.21 -2.10 -8.68
CA PHE A 16 -1.92 -2.71 -7.57
C PHE A 16 -2.71 -3.94 -8.01
N LEU A 17 -3.49 -3.84 -9.09
CA LEU A 17 -4.29 -4.96 -9.62
C LEU A 17 -3.40 -6.14 -10.05
N ALA A 18 -2.28 -5.85 -10.71
CA ALA A 18 -1.33 -6.88 -11.13
C ALA A 18 -0.67 -7.57 -9.92
N GLY A 19 -0.24 -6.79 -8.93
CA GLY A 19 0.31 -7.32 -7.68
C GLY A 19 -0.72 -8.16 -6.92
N PHE A 20 -1.92 -7.61 -6.71
CA PHE A 20 -3.02 -8.30 -6.04
C PHE A 20 -3.39 -9.62 -6.72
N SER A 21 -3.48 -9.63 -8.06
CA SER A 21 -3.79 -10.85 -8.82
C SER A 21 -2.72 -11.93 -8.63
N ARG A 22 -1.43 -11.53 -8.57
CA ARG A 22 -0.32 -12.43 -8.27
C ARG A 22 -0.40 -12.96 -6.83
N GLY A 23 -0.66 -12.08 -5.86
CA GLY A 23 -0.82 -12.46 -4.45
C GLY A 23 -1.95 -13.47 -4.25
N VAL A 24 -3.12 -13.21 -4.83
CA VAL A 24 -4.26 -14.14 -4.81
C VAL A 24 -3.89 -15.49 -5.42
N ARG A 25 -3.20 -15.49 -6.57
CA ARG A 25 -2.75 -16.74 -7.20
C ARG A 25 -1.80 -17.52 -6.29
N ASN A 26 -0.85 -16.84 -5.65
CA ASN A 26 0.10 -17.46 -4.73
C ASN A 26 -0.62 -18.07 -3.52
N ALA A 27 -1.53 -17.32 -2.89
CA ALA A 27 -2.32 -17.80 -1.76
C ALA A 27 -3.16 -19.05 -2.12
N VAL A 28 -3.79 -19.06 -3.30
CA VAL A 28 -4.55 -20.23 -3.78
C VAL A 28 -3.63 -21.44 -4.00
N VAL A 29 -2.43 -21.23 -4.55
CA VAL A 29 -1.45 -22.32 -4.76
C VAL A 29 -0.94 -22.87 -3.43
N GLU A 30 -0.65 -22.01 -2.47
CA GLU A 30 -0.22 -22.38 -1.12
C GLU A 30 -1.29 -23.19 -0.39
N TYR A 31 -2.54 -22.71 -0.40
CA TYR A 31 -3.68 -23.44 0.16
C TYR A 31 -3.83 -24.84 -0.45
N ARG A 32 -3.71 -24.95 -1.78
CA ARG A 32 -3.78 -26.25 -2.49
C ARG A 32 -2.62 -27.20 -2.16
N ARG A 33 -1.46 -26.69 -1.73
CA ARG A 33 -0.31 -27.50 -1.34
C ARG A 33 -0.43 -28.07 0.08
N GLY A 34 -1.45 -27.67 0.84
CA GLY A 34 -1.78 -28.26 2.14
C GLY A 34 -0.69 -28.08 3.20
N LYS A 35 0.18 -27.06 3.06
CA LYS A 35 1.11 -26.69 4.13
C LYS A 35 0.29 -26.14 5.31
N ALA A 36 0.63 -26.59 6.51
CA ALA A 36 0.03 -26.02 7.72
C ALA A 36 0.46 -24.55 7.85
N GLU A 37 -0.50 -23.67 8.13
CA GLU A 37 -0.21 -22.27 8.45
C GLU A 37 0.73 -22.23 9.66
N PRO A 38 1.82 -21.45 9.64
CA PRO A 38 2.66 -21.28 10.82
C PRO A 38 1.83 -20.72 11.98
N ASN A 39 1.91 -21.36 13.16
CA ASN A 39 1.26 -20.85 14.38
C ASN A 39 2.09 -19.75 15.07
N ASP A 40 3.30 -19.49 14.57
CA ASP A 40 4.19 -18.46 15.11
C ASP A 40 3.79 -17.10 14.57
N VAL A 41 3.23 -16.25 15.43
CA VAL A 41 3.01 -14.84 15.13
C VAL A 41 4.36 -14.12 15.26
N PRO A 42 4.92 -13.55 14.18
CA PRO A 42 6.16 -12.81 14.31
C PRO A 42 5.95 -11.60 15.24
N PRO A 43 6.91 -11.25 16.10
CA PRO A 43 6.77 -10.15 17.06
C PRO A 43 6.96 -8.80 16.36
N TYR A 44 6.12 -8.48 15.39
CA TYR A 44 6.12 -7.19 14.71
C TYR A 44 5.58 -6.12 15.65
N ASN A 45 6.34 -5.04 15.82
CA ASN A 45 5.90 -3.85 16.55
C ASN A 45 5.51 -2.75 15.55
N TYR A 46 4.20 -2.52 15.41
CA TYR A 46 3.67 -1.51 14.50
C TYR A 46 3.44 -0.13 15.15
N VAL A 47 3.74 0.03 16.45
CA VAL A 47 3.47 1.28 17.19
C VAL A 47 4.19 2.46 16.55
N GLY A 48 5.45 2.28 16.12
CA GLY A 48 6.21 3.31 15.43
C GLY A 48 5.56 3.75 14.11
N MET A 49 5.13 2.78 13.29
CA MET A 49 4.46 3.07 12.01
C MET A 49 3.10 3.75 12.23
N ALA A 50 2.36 3.36 13.28
CA ALA A 50 1.11 4.00 13.65
C ALA A 50 1.32 5.46 14.06
N ALA A 51 2.30 5.73 14.93
CA ALA A 51 2.64 7.09 15.36
C ALA A 51 3.04 7.98 14.17
N VAL A 52 3.90 7.49 13.29
CA VAL A 52 4.31 8.21 12.06
C VAL A 52 3.10 8.51 11.17
N SER A 53 2.20 7.53 10.99
CA SER A 53 0.99 7.69 10.16
C SER A 53 0.07 8.78 10.70
N VAL A 54 -0.12 8.84 12.02
CA VAL A 54 -0.93 9.86 12.69
C VAL A 54 -0.31 11.25 12.52
N VAL A 55 0.99 11.39 12.81
CA VAL A 55 1.70 12.67 12.70
C VAL A 55 1.68 13.20 11.26
N LEU A 56 1.96 12.34 10.27
CA LEU A 56 1.89 12.72 8.86
C LEU A 56 0.47 13.14 8.46
N SER A 57 -0.55 12.37 8.84
CA SER A 57 -1.95 12.70 8.51
C SER A 57 -2.36 14.07 9.09
N ALA A 58 -2.07 14.30 10.37
CA ALA A 58 -2.34 15.58 11.02
C ALA A 58 -1.62 16.75 10.33
N SER A 59 -0.37 16.53 9.92
CA SER A 59 0.45 17.55 9.24
C SER A 59 -0.15 17.95 7.89
N PHE A 60 -0.55 16.98 7.06
CA PHE A 60 -1.16 17.27 5.76
C PHE A 60 -2.54 17.93 5.88
N ILE A 61 -3.34 17.55 6.89
CA ILE A 61 -4.63 18.21 7.19
C ILE A 61 -4.40 19.67 7.60
N ALA A 62 -3.45 19.93 8.50
CA ALA A 62 -3.13 21.29 8.94
C ALA A 62 -2.63 22.15 7.77
N LEU A 63 -1.76 21.61 6.91
CA LEU A 63 -1.24 22.29 5.72
C LEU A 63 -2.34 22.64 4.71
N ALA A 64 -3.36 21.79 4.55
CA ALA A 64 -4.54 22.09 3.73
C ALA A 64 -5.32 23.32 4.23
N GLY A 65 -5.30 23.59 5.54
CA GLY A 65 -5.86 24.81 6.12
C GLY A 65 -5.02 26.08 5.87
N VAL A 66 -3.72 25.94 5.58
CA VAL A 66 -2.80 27.06 5.32
C VAL A 66 -2.82 27.47 3.85
N ALA A 67 -2.79 26.51 2.92
CA ALA A 67 -2.84 26.79 1.49
C ALA A 67 -3.61 25.71 0.70
N PRO A 68 -4.48 26.10 -0.26
CA PRO A 68 -5.30 25.16 -1.02
C PRO A 68 -4.51 24.12 -1.83
N MET A 69 -3.25 24.43 -2.17
CA MET A 69 -2.38 23.52 -2.92
C MET A 69 -2.13 22.18 -2.20
N TRP A 70 -2.21 22.16 -0.87
CA TRP A 70 -1.95 20.95 -0.08
C TRP A 70 -3.07 19.91 -0.19
N ILE A 71 -4.24 20.27 -0.72
CA ILE A 71 -5.33 19.32 -1.01
C ILE A 71 -4.86 18.24 -1.99
N TYR A 72 -3.95 18.56 -2.92
CA TYR A 72 -3.41 17.60 -3.88
C TYR A 72 -2.42 16.60 -3.28
N ALA A 73 -1.92 16.84 -2.06
CA ALA A 73 -1.07 15.89 -1.37
C ALA A 73 -1.83 14.60 -1.02
N GLY A 74 -3.11 14.69 -0.68
CA GLY A 74 -3.95 13.52 -0.40
C GLY A 74 -3.96 12.49 -1.54
N PRO A 75 -4.36 12.89 -2.77
CA PRO A 75 -4.26 12.01 -3.93
C PRO A 75 -2.85 11.44 -4.13
N LEU A 76 -1.79 12.25 -4.02
CA LEU A 76 -0.42 11.77 -4.20
C LEU A 76 -0.02 10.70 -3.16
N LEU A 77 -0.43 10.87 -1.91
CA LEU A 77 -0.22 9.88 -0.84
C LEU A 77 -0.94 8.57 -1.15
N VAL A 78 -2.22 8.64 -1.58
CA VAL A 78 -3.00 7.47 -1.99
C VAL A 78 -2.31 6.71 -3.12
N LEU A 79 -1.77 7.43 -4.12
CA LEU A 79 -1.03 6.82 -5.22
C LEU A 79 0.24 6.12 -4.74
N GLY A 80 1.00 6.77 -3.87
CA GLY A 80 2.19 6.18 -3.25
C GLY A 80 1.86 4.90 -2.48
N THR A 81 0.80 4.91 -1.67
CA THR A 81 0.34 3.74 -0.91
C THR A 81 -0.11 2.61 -1.83
N ALA A 82 -0.94 2.90 -2.83
CA ALA A 82 -1.41 1.88 -3.78
C ALA A 82 -0.25 1.24 -4.54
N ALA A 83 0.71 2.05 -5.01
CA ALA A 83 1.91 1.55 -5.67
C ALA A 83 2.78 0.71 -4.72
N GLY A 84 3.01 1.19 -3.49
CA GLY A 84 3.80 0.47 -2.48
C GLY A 84 3.20 -0.89 -2.13
N ILE A 85 1.89 -0.95 -1.90
CA ILE A 85 1.19 -2.22 -1.63
C ILE A 85 1.23 -3.14 -2.85
N GLY A 86 1.00 -2.61 -4.06
CA GLY A 86 1.10 -3.40 -5.28
C GLY A 86 2.49 -4.02 -5.46
N ILE A 87 3.56 -3.25 -5.21
CA ILE A 87 4.95 -3.73 -5.26
C ILE A 87 5.19 -4.80 -4.20
N ALA A 88 4.61 -4.66 -3.00
CA ALA A 88 4.79 -5.63 -1.93
C ALA A 88 4.40 -7.06 -2.36
N PHE A 89 3.31 -7.23 -3.11
CA PHE A 89 2.90 -8.53 -3.67
C PHE A 89 3.88 -9.12 -4.72
N PHE A 90 4.73 -8.29 -5.34
CA PHE A 90 5.77 -8.77 -6.24
C PHE A 90 7.04 -9.17 -5.50
N VAL A 91 7.38 -8.45 -4.42
CA VAL A 91 8.55 -8.71 -3.58
C VAL A 91 8.31 -9.85 -2.59
N GLU A 92 7.04 -10.09 -2.25
CA GLU A 92 6.62 -11.24 -1.45
C GLU A 92 7.19 -12.53 -2.04
N ARG A 93 8.08 -13.15 -1.26
CA ARG A 93 8.65 -14.45 -1.60
C ARG A 93 7.58 -15.47 -1.26
N PRO A 94 7.18 -16.33 -2.21
CA PRO A 94 6.35 -17.47 -1.89
C PRO A 94 7.01 -18.25 -0.74
N SER A 95 6.26 -18.57 0.30
CA SER A 95 6.64 -19.42 1.45
C SER A 95 6.92 -20.88 1.06
N VAL A 96 7.11 -21.14 -0.24
CA VAL A 96 7.22 -22.46 -0.84
C VAL A 96 8.57 -22.71 -1.46
#